data_AF-A0A6N3UXX1-F1
#
_entry.id   AF-A0A6N3UXX1-F1
#
_cell.length_a   1.000
_cell.length_b   1.000
_cell.length_c   1.000
_cell.angle_alpha   90.00
_cell.angle_beta   90.00
_cell.angle_gamma   90.00
#
_symmetry.space_group_name_H-M   'P 1'
#
loop_
_entity.id
_entity.type
_entity.pdbx_description
1 polymer ?
#
loop_
_entity_poly.entity_id
_entity_poly.type
_entity_poly.pdbx_seq_one_letter_code
_entity_poly.pdbx_strand_id
1 'polypeptide(L)'
;AWENIFKVKPAVFTTEEKKAWLATMKGVSLGSDAFFPFGDNIERAHRSGVEYIAQPGGSIRDDNVIDTCNKYGIAMAFTGIRLFHH
;
A
#
# COMPACT_ATOMS: atom_id res chain seq x y z
N ALA A 1 2.99 33.34 -0.26
CA ALA A 1 4.39 32.86 -0.10
C ALA A 1 4.75 31.85 -1.19
N TRP A 2 4.07 30.69 -1.30
CA TRP A 2 4.35 29.68 -2.35
C TRP A 2 4.02 30.14 -3.77
N GLU A 3 2.93 30.89 -3.95
CA GLU A 3 2.46 31.34 -5.27
C GLU A 3 3.43 32.31 -5.97
N ASN A 4 4.26 33.02 -5.20
CA ASN A 4 5.23 33.99 -5.72
C ASN A 4 6.52 33.35 -6.26
N ILE A 5 6.63 32.01 -6.20
CA ILE A 5 7.80 31.25 -6.66
C ILE A 5 7.73 30.98 -8.17
N PHE A 6 6.52 30.95 -8.75
CA PHE A 6 6.32 30.50 -10.13
C PHE A 6 6.24 31.65 -11.12
N LYS A 7 6.91 31.50 -12.28
CA LYS A 7 6.73 32.40 -13.43
C LYS A 7 5.30 32.33 -13.99
N VAL A 8 4.71 31.14 -13.99
CA VAL A 8 3.30 30.88 -14.29
C VAL A 8 2.77 29.93 -13.24
N LYS A 9 1.76 30.37 -12.48
CA LYS A 9 1.17 29.58 -11.40
C LYS A 9 0.48 28.34 -12.00
N PRO A 10 0.87 27.11 -11.62
CA PRO A 10 0.15 25.92 -12.04
C PRO A 10 -1.21 25.85 -11.33
N ALA A 11 -2.19 25.26 -12.00
CA ALA A 11 -3.47 24.93 -11.37
C ALA A 11 -3.24 23.91 -10.23
N VAL A 12 -3.96 24.08 -9.13
CA VAL A 12 -3.93 23.13 -8.03
C VAL A 12 -4.81 21.96 -8.40
N PHE A 13 -4.29 20.74 -8.27
CA PHE A 13 -5.07 19.55 -8.56
C PHE A 13 -6.32 19.46 -7.68
N THR A 14 -7.47 19.16 -8.30
CA THR A 14 -8.69 18.84 -7.59
C THR A 14 -8.57 17.49 -6.88
N THR A 15 -9.52 17.19 -5.99
CA THR A 15 -9.57 15.88 -5.32
C THR A 15 -9.78 14.75 -6.33
N GLU A 16 -10.57 15.00 -7.37
CA GLU A 16 -10.88 14.07 -8.45
C GLU A 16 -9.65 13.80 -9.30
N GLU A 17 -8.89 14.83 -9.67
CA GLU A 17 -7.64 14.69 -10.43
C GLU A 17 -6.61 13.88 -9.64
N LYS A 18 -6.46 14.16 -8.35
CA LYS A 18 -5.57 13.38 -7.46
C LYS A 18 -6.01 11.92 -7.38
N LYS A 19 -7.32 11.67 -7.23
CA LYS A 19 -7.87 10.30 -7.12
C LYS A 19 -7.71 9.54 -8.44
N ALA A 20 -7.96 10.18 -9.57
CA ALA A 20 -7.79 9.60 -10.89
C ALA A 20 -6.33 9.24 -11.14
N TRP A 21 -5.41 10.14 -10.80
CA TRP A 21 -3.98 9.88 -10.90
C TRP A 21 -3.55 8.70 -10.02
N LEU A 22 -3.95 8.68 -8.74
CA LEU A 22 -3.63 7.59 -7.81
C LEU A 22 -4.14 6.23 -8.29
N ALA A 23 -5.31 6.18 -8.94
CA ALA A 23 -5.87 4.96 -9.49
C ALA A 23 -5.06 4.36 -10.66
N THR A 24 -4.10 5.11 -11.22
CA THR A 24 -3.21 4.60 -12.28
C THR A 24 -2.00 3.83 -11.75
N MET A 25 -1.69 3.90 -10.45
CA MET A 25 -0.53 3.22 -9.89
C MET A 25 -0.69 1.70 -9.90
N LYS A 26 0.37 1.00 -10.32
CA LYS A 26 0.43 -0.47 -10.47
C LYS A 26 1.84 -0.97 -10.17
N GLY A 27 1.98 -2.27 -9.95
CA GLY A 27 3.27 -2.93 -9.73
C GLY A 27 4.01 -2.51 -8.46
N VAL A 28 3.31 -2.01 -7.44
CA VAL A 28 3.94 -1.58 -6.18
C VAL A 28 4.23 -2.81 -5.30
N SER A 29 5.42 -2.85 -4.72
CA SER A 29 5.81 -3.83 -3.71
C SER A 29 5.77 -3.20 -2.32
N LEU A 30 5.23 -3.95 -1.36
CA LEU A 30 5.11 -3.52 0.03
C LEU A 30 5.78 -4.52 0.97
N GLY A 31 6.59 -4.01 1.90
CA GLY A 31 7.21 -4.81 2.97
C GLY A 31 6.72 -4.34 4.33
N SER A 32 6.41 -5.28 5.24
CA SER A 32 6.14 -4.98 6.65
C SER A 32 7.18 -5.64 7.55
N ASP A 33 7.62 -4.90 8.56
CA ASP A 33 8.59 -5.33 9.57
C ASP A 33 7.98 -6.30 10.60
N ALA A 34 6.65 -6.31 10.73
CA ALA A 34 5.85 -7.18 11.59
C ALA A 34 4.69 -7.80 10.80
N PHE A 35 3.96 -8.70 11.45
CA PHE A 35 2.83 -9.34 10.80
C PHE A 35 1.63 -8.40 10.63
N PHE A 36 0.79 -8.68 9.64
CA PHE A 36 -0.50 -7.99 9.49
C PHE A 36 -1.55 -8.63 10.40
N PRO A 37 -2.20 -7.87 11.28
CA PRO A 37 -3.21 -8.43 12.19
C PRO A 37 -4.54 -8.75 11.48
N PHE A 38 -4.89 -7.99 10.42
CA PHE A 38 -6.15 -8.12 9.69
C PHE A 38 -5.99 -7.76 8.21
N GLY A 39 -6.93 -8.22 7.37
CA GLY A 39 -6.95 -7.96 5.92
C GLY A 39 -7.18 -6.50 5.51
N ASP A 40 -7.59 -5.62 6.43
CA ASP A 40 -7.75 -4.17 6.16
C ASP A 40 -6.45 -3.49 5.69
N ASN A 41 -5.30 -3.97 6.15
CA ASN A 41 -3.99 -3.55 5.68
C ASN A 41 -3.82 -3.84 4.18
N ILE A 42 -4.31 -4.99 3.72
CA ILE A 42 -4.26 -5.43 2.32
C ILE A 42 -5.25 -4.61 1.47
N GLU A 43 -6.47 -4.39 1.97
CA GLU A 43 -7.46 -3.50 1.36
C GLU A 43 -6.90 -2.09 1.14
N ARG A 44 -6.17 -1.55 2.14
CA ARG A 44 -5.53 -0.25 2.03
C ARG A 44 -4.37 -0.27 1.05
N ALA A 45 -3.54 -1.31 1.05
CA ALA A 45 -2.41 -1.48 0.15
C ALA A 45 -2.87 -1.56 -1.33
N HIS A 46 -3.92 -2.32 -1.61
CA HIS A 46 -4.51 -2.45 -2.95
C HIS A 46 -4.90 -1.09 -3.54
N ARG A 47 -5.46 -0.19 -2.72
CA ARG A 47 -5.81 1.18 -3.14
C ARG A 47 -4.62 2.06 -3.53
N SER A 48 -3.39 1.60 -3.28
CA SER A 48 -2.14 2.24 -3.69
C SER A 48 -1.41 1.46 -4.79
N GLY A 49 -2.07 0.54 -5.50
CA GLY A 49 -1.46 -0.20 -6.62
C GLY A 49 -0.51 -1.32 -6.20
N VAL A 50 -0.63 -1.83 -4.96
CA VAL A 50 0.19 -2.93 -4.46
C VAL A 50 -0.22 -4.24 -5.12
N GLU A 51 0.76 -4.93 -5.67
CA GLU A 51 0.64 -6.25 -6.31
C GLU A 51 1.51 -7.32 -5.62
N TYR A 52 2.49 -6.90 -4.82
CA TYR A 52 3.43 -7.79 -4.13
C TYR A 52 3.59 -7.39 -2.66
N ILE A 53 3.52 -8.34 -1.73
CA ILE A 53 3.66 -8.13 -0.29
C ILE A 53 4.65 -9.11 0.31
N ALA A 54 5.55 -8.62 1.18
CA ALA A 54 6.39 -9.45 2.04
C ALA A 54 6.16 -9.08 3.52
N GLN A 55 5.89 -10.08 4.36
CA GLN A 55 5.67 -9.89 5.80
C GLN A 55 6.13 -11.13 6.59
N PRO A 56 6.39 -11.04 7.91
CA PRO A 56 6.96 -12.15 8.67
C PRO A 56 6.05 -13.39 8.81
N GLY A 57 4.73 -13.19 8.82
CA GLY A 57 3.77 -14.20 9.24
C GLY A 57 3.67 -14.31 10.76
N GLY A 58 2.69 -15.08 11.25
CA GLY A 58 2.49 -15.33 12.69
C GLY A 58 1.29 -14.61 13.29
N SER A 59 0.39 -14.06 12.47
CA SER A 59 -0.90 -13.55 12.96
C SER A 59 -1.85 -14.71 13.22
N ILE A 60 -2.68 -14.62 14.27
CA ILE A 60 -3.80 -15.56 14.49
C ILE A 60 -4.78 -15.54 13.30
N ARG A 61 -4.77 -14.46 12.51
CA ARG A 61 -5.67 -14.25 11.36
C ARG A 61 -4.92 -14.22 10.03
N ASP A 62 -3.79 -14.91 9.91
CA ASP A 62 -3.08 -15.01 8.63
C ASP A 62 -3.99 -15.54 7.51
N ASP A 63 -4.92 -16.45 7.79
CA ASP A 63 -5.91 -16.94 6.81
C ASP A 63 -6.73 -15.78 6.21
N ASN A 64 -7.23 -14.86 7.05
CA ASN A 64 -7.99 -13.69 6.58
C ASN A 64 -7.12 -12.76 5.72
N VAL A 65 -5.85 -12.60 6.07
CA VAL A 65 -4.90 -11.76 5.35
C VAL A 65 -4.58 -12.37 3.97
N ILE A 66 -4.35 -13.69 3.93
CA ILE A 66 -4.11 -14.47 2.70
C ILE A 66 -5.33 -14.42 1.79
N ASP A 67 -6.52 -14.65 2.32
CA ASP A 67 -7.77 -14.58 1.56
C ASP A 67 -7.97 -13.20 0.93
N THR A 68 -7.63 -12.15 1.65
CA THR A 68 -7.72 -10.78 1.14
C THR A 68 -6.69 -10.51 0.04
N CYS A 69 -5.49 -11.09 0.13
CA CYS A 69 -4.50 -11.01 -0.96
C CYS A 69 -5.01 -11.75 -2.21
N ASN A 70 -5.53 -12.97 -2.04
CA ASN A 70 -6.10 -13.78 -3.12
C ASN A 70 -7.26 -13.06 -3.82
N LYS A 71 -8.16 -12.42 -3.05
CA LYS A 71 -9.26 -11.59 -3.57
C LYS A 71 -8.78 -10.51 -4.54
N TYR A 72 -7.61 -9.91 -4.29
CA TYR A 72 -7.04 -8.83 -5.11
C TYR A 72 -5.95 -9.28 -6.08
N GLY A 73 -5.63 -10.57 -6.14
CA GLY A 73 -4.53 -11.09 -6.95
C GLY A 73 -3.15 -10.59 -6.51
N ILE A 74 -2.99 -10.28 -5.22
CA ILE A 74 -1.72 -9.81 -4.65
C ILE A 74 -0.87 -11.03 -4.28
N ALA A 75 0.36 -11.08 -4.77
CA ALA A 75 1.31 -12.11 -4.36
C ALA A 75 1.86 -11.78 -2.96
N MET A 76 1.78 -12.73 -2.03
CA MET A 76 2.26 -12.56 -0.66
C MET A 76 3.34 -13.59 -0.31
N ALA A 77 4.43 -13.13 0.29
CA ALA A 77 5.52 -13.96 0.80
C ALA A 77 5.64 -13.83 2.33
N PHE A 78 5.69 -14.97 3.03
CA PHE A 78 6.02 -15.02 4.45
C PHE A 78 7.54 -15.16 4.63
N THR A 79 8.16 -14.22 5.33
CA THR A 79 9.62 -14.17 5.51
C THR A 79 10.10 -14.92 6.74
N GLY A 80 9.26 -15.08 7.77
CA GLY A 80 9.64 -15.64 9.06
C GLY A 80 10.58 -14.75 9.89
N ILE A 81 10.85 -13.51 9.47
CA ILE A 81 11.82 -12.61 10.08
C ILE A 81 11.17 -11.27 10.39
N ARG A 82 11.18 -10.85 11.67
CA ARG A 82 10.73 -9.52 12.10
C ARG A 82 11.90 -8.52 12.05
N LEU A 83 11.62 -7.28 11.65
CA LEU A 83 12.62 -6.24 11.40
C LEU A 83 12.48 -5.02 12.33
N PHE A 84 12.23 -5.25 13.61
CA PHE A 84 12.13 -4.18 14.60
C PHE A 84 13.46 -3.46 14.81
N HIS A 85 13.40 -2.13 14.87
CA HIS A 85 14.51 -1.24 15.17
C HIS A 85 14.01 -0.13 16.09
N HIS A 86 14.73 0.16 17.18
CA HIS A 86 14.36 1.13 18.21
C HIS A 86 15.30 2.33 18.19
#